data_AF-A0A6M0JXL1-F1
#
_entry.id   AF-A0A6M0JXL1-F1
#
_cell.length_a   1.000
_cell.length_b   1.000
_cell.length_c   1.000
_cell.angle_alpha   90.00
_cell.angle_beta   90.00
_cell.angle_gamma   90.00
#
_symmetry.space_group_name_H-M   'P 1'
#
loop_
_entity.id
_entity.type
_entity.pdbx_description
1 polymer ?
#
loop_
_entity_poly.entity_id
_entity_poly.type
_entity_poly.pdbx_seq_one_letter_code
_entity_poly.pdbx_strand_id
1 'polypeptide(L)'
;PLDRIYLAPPQALVLEDPAFGRAIRIQSAGNHSAVVWNPWIEQAAAMGDFGDLEYLKMLCVETTNAGPDRVSIAPGETSRLAVQIHAERT
;
A
#
# COMPACT_ATOMS: atom_id res chain seq x y z
N PRO A 1 -14.41 -6.03 3.79
CA PRO A 1 -12.97 -5.66 3.78
C PRO A 1 -12.43 -5.72 2.34
N LEU A 2 -11.52 -4.82 1.99
CA LEU A 2 -10.70 -4.92 0.78
C LEU A 2 -9.31 -5.37 1.22
N ASP A 3 -8.81 -6.45 0.62
CA ASP A 3 -7.47 -6.97 0.88
C ASP A 3 -7.00 -7.71 -0.38
N ARG A 4 -6.11 -7.09 -1.16
CA ARG A 4 -5.70 -7.61 -2.47
C ARG A 4 -4.22 -7.43 -2.73
N ILE A 5 -3.58 -8.52 -3.14
CA ILE A 5 -2.22 -8.52 -3.71
C ILE A 5 -2.34 -8.38 -5.23
N TYR A 6 -1.72 -7.35 -5.78
CA TYR A 6 -1.50 -7.17 -7.21
C TYR A 6 -0.09 -7.62 -7.56
N LEU A 7 0.04 -8.50 -8.55
CA LEU A 7 1.32 -9.01 -9.03
C LEU A 7 1.80 -8.19 -10.22
N ALA A 8 3.12 -7.96 -10.28
CA ALA A 8 3.77 -7.13 -11.30
C ALA A 8 3.08 -5.75 -11.51
N PRO A 9 2.82 -4.99 -10.43
CA PRO A 9 2.24 -3.66 -10.58
C PRO A 9 3.25 -2.72 -11.27
N PRO A 10 2.78 -1.64 -11.93
CA PRO A 10 3.66 -0.54 -12.31
C PRO A 10 4.38 0.02 -11.08
N GLN A 11 5.62 0.47 -11.25
CA GLN A 11 6.40 1.09 -10.17
C GLN A 11 5.92 2.51 -9.81
N ALA A 12 5.00 3.07 -10.59
CA ALA A 12 4.34 4.33 -10.28
C ALA A 12 2.84 4.09 -10.19
N LEU A 13 2.28 4.31 -9.01
CA LEU A 13 0.85 4.25 -8.71
C LEU A 13 0.33 5.64 -8.37
N VAL A 14 -0.94 5.88 -8.65
CA VAL A 14 -1.62 7.12 -8.30
C VAL A 14 -2.90 6.77 -7.55
N LEU A 15 -3.07 7.36 -6.36
CA LEU A 15 -4.34 7.40 -5.65
C LEU A 15 -5.00 8.74 -5.93
N GLU A 16 -6.11 8.73 -6.65
CA GLU A 16 -6.96 9.90 -6.86
C GLU A 16 -7.84 10.11 -5.63
N ASP A 17 -7.79 11.32 -5.05
CA ASP A 17 -8.56 11.70 -3.86
C ASP A 17 -9.37 12.99 -4.15
N PRO A 18 -10.48 12.88 -4.91
CA PRO A 18 -11.29 14.03 -5.29
C PRO A 18 -11.91 14.76 -4.09
N ALA A 19 -12.19 14.02 -3.01
CA ALA A 19 -12.76 14.61 -1.79
C ALA A 19 -11.82 15.64 -1.14
N PHE A 20 -10.51 15.48 -1.34
CA PHE A 20 -9.49 16.41 -0.86
C PHE A 20 -8.86 17.25 -1.98
N GLY A 21 -9.35 17.12 -3.24
CA GLY A 21 -8.80 17.84 -4.39
C GLY A 21 -7.30 17.60 -4.60
N ARG A 22 -6.87 16.35 -4.46
CA ARG A 22 -5.46 15.95 -4.60
C ARG A 22 -5.30 14.60 -5.28
N ALA A 23 -4.09 14.35 -5.76
CA ALA A 23 -3.60 13.02 -6.12
C ALA A 23 -2.36 12.69 -5.28
N ILE A 24 -2.25 11.43 -4.87
CA ILE A 24 -1.08 10.92 -4.17
C ILE A 24 -0.32 10.00 -5.13
N ARG A 25 0.88 10.41 -5.52
CA ARG A 25 1.79 9.63 -6.35
C ARG A 25 2.67 8.77 -5.44
N ILE A 26 2.74 7.48 -5.75
CA ILE A 26 3.53 6.49 -5.05
C ILE A 26 4.52 5.90 -6.04
N GLN A 27 5.80 6.17 -5.84
CA GLN A 27 6.88 5.60 -6.64
C GLN A 27 7.59 4.54 -5.81
N SER A 28 7.57 3.29 -6.27
CA SER A 28 8.14 2.15 -5.57
C SER A 28 9.41 1.64 -6.26
N ALA A 29 10.24 0.93 -5.49
CA ALA A 29 11.39 0.19 -6.01
C ALA A 29 11.65 -1.04 -5.14
N GLY A 30 12.16 -2.10 -5.78
CA GLY A 30 12.51 -3.37 -5.12
C GLY A 30 11.33 -4.33 -4.92
N ASN A 31 10.11 -3.93 -5.28
CA ASN A 31 8.91 -4.74 -5.21
C ASN A 31 8.49 -5.30 -6.57
N HIS A 32 7.90 -6.50 -6.55
CA HIS A 32 7.19 -7.09 -7.68
C HIS A 32 5.71 -7.36 -7.33
N SER A 33 5.25 -6.84 -6.20
CA SER A 33 3.86 -6.85 -5.78
C SER A 33 3.46 -5.55 -5.07
N ALA A 34 2.16 -5.30 -5.01
CA ALA A 34 1.57 -4.23 -4.22
C ALA A 34 0.32 -4.75 -3.51
N VAL A 35 0.06 -4.29 -2.30
CA VAL A 35 -1.19 -4.58 -1.58
C VAL A 35 -2.07 -3.34 -1.58
N VAL A 36 -3.37 -3.54 -1.81
CA VAL A 36 -4.39 -2.52 -1.54
C VAL A 36 -5.31 -3.06 -0.46
N TRP A 37 -5.36 -2.34 0.66
CA TRP A 37 -6.10 -2.78 1.85
C TRP A 37 -6.92 -1.68 2.52
N ASN A 38 -8.13 -2.05 2.94
CA ASN A 38 -8.97 -1.29 3.85
C ASN A 38 -9.81 -2.27 4.70
N PRO A 39 -9.81 -2.14 6.05
CA PRO A 39 -10.41 -3.12 6.95
C PRO A 39 -11.93 -3.15 6.85
N TRP A 40 -12.55 -2.02 6.47
CA TRP A 40 -13.98 -1.80 6.56
C TRP A 40 -14.53 -2.00 7.98
N ILE A 41 -15.86 -1.99 8.10
CA ILE A 41 -16.59 -1.87 9.38
C ILE A 41 -16.20 -2.95 10.41
N GLU A 42 -16.34 -4.23 10.06
CA GLU A 42 -16.22 -5.32 11.03
C GLU A 42 -14.78 -5.50 11.54
N GLN A 43 -13.78 -5.37 10.66
CA GLN A 43 -12.38 -5.49 11.09
C GLN A 43 -11.92 -4.24 11.84
N ALA A 44 -12.38 -3.04 11.44
CA ALA A 44 -12.09 -1.81 12.19
C ALA A 44 -12.60 -1.91 13.63
N ALA A 45 -13.85 -2.31 13.83
CA ALA A 45 -14.45 -2.45 15.16
C ALA A 45 -13.79 -3.55 16.03
N ALA A 46 -13.08 -4.50 15.41
CA ALA A 46 -12.38 -5.57 16.11
C ALA A 46 -10.94 -5.21 16.50
N MET A 47 -10.37 -4.14 15.93
CA MET A 47 -8.99 -3.71 16.18
C MET A 47 -8.96 -2.72 17.36
N GLY A 48 -8.44 -3.16 18.51
CA GLY A 48 -8.43 -2.34 19.73
C GLY A 48 -7.56 -1.06 19.66
N ASP A 49 -6.68 -0.97 18.66
CA ASP A 49 -5.81 0.16 18.38
C ASP A 49 -6.25 0.98 17.15
N PHE A 50 -7.45 0.72 16.61
CA PHE A 50 -8.00 1.38 15.42
C PHE A 50 -9.46 1.79 15.68
N GLY A 51 -9.81 3.04 15.38
CA GLY A 51 -11.17 3.53 15.64
C GLY A 51 -12.22 2.94 14.69
N ASP A 52 -13.43 2.70 15.19
CA ASP A 52 -14.57 2.10 14.45
C ASP A 52 -14.85 2.75 13.07
N LEU A 53 -14.54 4.04 12.92
CA LEU A 53 -14.78 4.83 11.71
C LEU A 53 -13.50 5.30 11.00
N GLU A 54 -12.32 4.93 11.49
CA GLU A 54 -11.04 5.37 10.90
C GLU A 54 -10.80 4.80 9.50
N TYR A 55 -11.44 3.66 9.19
CA TYR A 55 -11.39 3.05 7.86
C TYR A 55 -11.94 3.98 6.76
N LEU A 56 -12.80 4.95 7.10
CA LEU A 56 -13.34 5.92 6.15
C LEU A 56 -12.31 6.97 5.70
N LYS A 57 -11.18 7.08 6.40
CA LYS A 57 -10.16 8.13 6.21
C LYS A 57 -8.82 7.58 5.76
N MET A 58 -8.74 6.29 5.42
CA MET A 58 -7.50 5.65 5.03
C MET A 58 -7.69 4.67 3.86
N LEU A 59 -6.60 4.44 3.15
CA LEU A 59 -6.42 3.34 2.22
C LEU A 59 -4.93 2.96 2.27
N CYS A 60 -4.63 1.68 2.49
CA CYS A 60 -3.26 1.20 2.38
C CYS A 60 -2.97 0.89 0.91
N VAL A 61 -1.88 1.45 0.40
CA VAL A 61 -1.27 1.10 -0.88
C VAL A 61 0.19 0.78 -0.59
N GLU A 62 0.51 -0.49 -0.55
CA GLU A 62 1.73 -0.99 0.08
C GLU A 62 2.75 -1.43 -0.97
N THR A 63 3.98 -0.97 -0.83
CA THR A 63 5.14 -1.47 -1.58
C THR A 63 5.66 -2.74 -0.91
N THR A 64 5.54 -3.90 -1.54
CA THR A 64 5.78 -5.18 -0.85
C THR A 64 6.37 -6.29 -1.74
N ASN A 65 6.98 -7.28 -1.09
CA ASN A 65 7.23 -8.60 -1.67
C ASN A 65 6.31 -9.61 -0.98
N ALA A 66 5.08 -9.74 -1.47
CA ALA A 66 4.01 -10.52 -0.85
C ALA A 66 3.53 -11.69 -1.71
N GLY A 67 3.02 -12.73 -1.04
CA GLY A 67 2.45 -13.92 -1.67
C GLY A 67 3.50 -14.69 -2.50
N PRO A 68 3.33 -14.77 -3.83
CA PRO A 68 4.31 -15.45 -4.70
C PRO A 68 5.56 -14.60 -4.98
N ASP A 69 5.56 -13.29 -4.70
CA ASP A 69 6.73 -12.43 -4.81
C ASP A 69 7.70 -12.71 -3.65
N ARG A 70 8.67 -13.59 -3.89
CA ARG A 70 9.65 -14.03 -2.90
C ARG A 70 11.03 -13.53 -3.26
N VAL A 71 11.72 -12.94 -2.28
CA VAL A 71 13.11 -12.51 -2.41
C VAL A 71 14.02 -13.48 -1.67
N SER A 72 15.05 -14.00 -2.34
CA SER A 72 16.15 -14.75 -1.72
C SER A 72 17.36 -13.83 -1.55
N ILE A 73 17.98 -13.87 -0.38
CA ILE A 73 19.17 -13.06 -0.06
C ILE A 73 20.28 -14.03 0.36
N ALA A 74 21.37 -14.09 -0.42
CA ALA A 74 22.50 -14.96 -0.11
C ALA A 74 23.41 -14.35 1.00
N PRO A 75 24.32 -15.13 1.61
CA PRO A 75 25.29 -14.60 2.56
C PRO A 75 26.09 -13.44 1.97
N GLY A 76 26.06 -12.28 2.65
CA GLY A 76 26.74 -11.05 2.22
C GLY A 76 25.92 -10.15 1.28
N GLU A 77 24.73 -10.56 0.84
CA GLU A 77 23.87 -9.74 -0.01
C GLU A 77 22.89 -8.86 0.78
N THR A 78 22.18 -7.99 0.08
CA THR A 78 21.15 -7.11 0.64
C THR A 78 20.01 -6.95 -0.37
N SER A 79 18.77 -7.01 0.13
CA SER A 79 17.59 -6.56 -0.61
C SER A 79 17.07 -5.26 0.01
N ARG A 80 16.49 -4.39 -0.81
CA ARG A 80 15.93 -3.11 -0.38
C ARG A 80 14.61 -2.86 -1.08
N LEU A 81 13.60 -2.55 -0.27
CA LEU A 81 12.37 -1.92 -0.70
C LEU A 81 12.47 -0.41 -0.46
N ALA A 82 11.95 0.39 -1.38
CA ALA A 82 11.87 1.83 -1.22
C ALA A 82 10.56 2.36 -1.77
N VAL A 83 10.05 3.40 -1.13
CA VAL A 83 8.86 4.13 -1.58
C VAL A 83 9.12 5.63 -1.46
N GLN A 84 8.67 6.39 -2.45
CA GLN A 84 8.58 7.84 -2.43
C GLN A 84 7.12 8.21 -2.60
N ILE A 85 6.64 9.11 -1.75
CA ILE A 85 5.24 9.53 -1.72
C ILE A 85 5.20 11.04 -1.91
N HIS A 86 4.42 11.49 -2.90
CA HIS A 86 4.19 12.90 -3.17
C HIS A 86 2.69 13.17 -3.28
N ALA A 87 2.21 14.23 -2.63
CA ALA A 87 0.85 14.70 -2.79
C ALA A 87 0.84 15.97 -3.65
N GLU A 88 0.04 15.99 -4.69
CA GLU A 88 -0.16 17.14 -5.56
C GLU A 88 -1.62 17.54 -5.58
N ARG A 89 -1.89 18.84 -5.68
CA ARG A 89 -3.26 19.34 -5.86
C ARG A 89 -3.74 19.00 -7.27
N THR A 90 -4.98 18.55 -7.38
CA THR A 90 -5.63 18.28 -8.68
C THR A 90 -6.58 19.39 -9.09
#